data_AF-A0A852W041-F1
#
_entry.id   AF-A0A852W041-F1
#
_cell.length_a   1.000
_cell.length_b   1.000
_cell.length_c   1.000
_cell.angle_alpha   90.00
_cell.angle_beta   90.00
_cell.angle_gamma   90.00
#
_symmetry.space_group_name_H-M   'P 1'
#
loop_
_entity.id
_entity.type
_entity.pdbx_description
1 polymer ?
#
loop_
_entity_poly.entity_id
_entity_poly.type
_entity_poly.pdbx_seq_one_letter_code
_entity_poly.pdbx_strand_id
1 'polypeptide(L)'
;MDPRRILDPARHDESLRALLLGLELAGLDDGTLWSNYLALGGTRGPDGLSALLRGEHPMSALEHNVIAQVLNETFLDQGADNPVPYADELPRS
;
A
#
# COMPACT_ATOMS: atom_id res chain seq x y z
N MET A 1 -13.94 10.66 6.51
CA MET A 1 -13.73 10.00 5.20
C MET A 1 -14.01 8.53 5.37
N ASP A 2 -14.76 7.90 4.47
CA ASP A 2 -14.95 6.45 4.51
C ASP A 2 -13.64 5.75 4.06
N PRO A 3 -12.95 5.01 4.94
CA PRO A 3 -11.70 4.34 4.59
C PRO A 3 -11.93 3.21 3.56
N ARG A 4 -13.14 2.65 3.47
CA ARG A 4 -13.47 1.61 2.49
C ARG A 4 -13.86 2.17 1.13
N ARG A 5 -13.85 3.50 0.96
CA ARG A 5 -14.08 4.11 -0.36
C ARG A 5 -13.02 3.61 -1.35
N ILE A 6 -13.45 3.32 -2.56
CA ILE A 6 -12.55 3.06 -3.68
C ILE A 6 -11.90 4.38 -4.10
N LEU A 7 -10.60 4.32 -4.43
CA LEU A 7 -9.87 5.46 -4.99
C LEU A 7 -10.39 5.75 -6.40
N ASP A 8 -10.53 7.03 -6.74
CA ASP A 8 -10.77 7.42 -8.14
C ASP A 8 -9.56 7.04 -9.02
N PRO A 9 -9.72 6.96 -10.36
CA PRO A 9 -8.66 6.45 -11.22
C PRO A 9 -7.31 7.17 -11.09
N ALA A 10 -7.31 8.50 -10.98
CA ALA A 10 -6.08 9.28 -10.85
C ALA A 10 -5.35 8.96 -9.53
N ARG A 11 -6.09 8.86 -8.42
CA ARG A 11 -5.52 8.48 -7.12
C ARG A 11 -5.16 7.01 -7.04
N HIS A 12 -5.83 6.15 -7.80
CA HIS A 12 -5.50 4.73 -7.91
C HIS A 12 -4.14 4.54 -8.60
N ASP A 13 -3.91 5.23 -9.72
CA ASP A 13 -2.62 5.20 -10.43
C ASP A 13 -1.47 5.71 -9.54
N GLU A 14 -1.70 6.83 -8.83
CA GLU A 14 -0.69 7.40 -7.93
C GLU A 14 -0.43 6.50 -6.72
N SER A 15 -1.48 5.88 -6.18
CA SER A 15 -1.36 4.85 -5.15
C SER A 15 -0.49 3.69 -5.62
N LEU A 16 -0.74 3.13 -6.81
CA LEU A 16 0.07 2.01 -7.32
C LEU A 16 1.53 2.40 -7.50
N ARG A 17 1.81 3.59 -8.03
CA ARG A 17 3.18 4.08 -8.18
C ARG A 17 3.91 4.20 -6.84
N ALA A 18 3.28 4.84 -5.86
CA ALA A 18 3.87 5.03 -4.54
C ALA A 18 4.14 3.69 -3.83
N LEU A 19 3.18 2.75 -3.87
CA LEU A 19 3.32 1.44 -3.24
C LEU A 19 4.38 0.58 -3.93
N LEU A 20 4.40 0.53 -5.27
CA LEU A 20 5.38 -0.28 -6.00
C LEU A 20 6.81 0.26 -5.81
N LEU A 21 7.00 1.58 -5.82
CA LEU A 21 8.30 2.19 -5.51
C LEU A 21 8.72 1.89 -4.07
N GLY A 22 7.80 2.02 -3.11
CA GLY A 22 8.07 1.71 -1.72
C GLY A 22 8.45 0.24 -1.52
N LEU A 23 7.78 -0.70 -2.21
CA LEU A 23 8.11 -2.12 -2.18
C LEU A 23 9.50 -2.42 -2.74
N GLU A 24 9.85 -1.81 -3.87
CA GLU A 24 11.18 -1.95 -4.48
C GLU A 24 12.28 -1.48 -3.52
N LEU A 25 12.09 -0.33 -2.87
CA LEU A 25 13.05 0.23 -1.92
C LEU A 25 13.13 -0.55 -0.60
N ALA A 26 12.00 -1.06 -0.11
CA ALA A 26 11.92 -1.79 1.15
C ALA A 26 12.55 -3.18 1.07
N GLY A 27 12.61 -3.78 -0.14
CA GLY A 27 13.18 -5.10 -0.36
C GLY A 27 12.41 -6.23 0.33
N LEU A 28 11.11 -6.03 0.60
CA LEU A 28 10.24 -7.02 1.22
C LEU A 28 9.88 -8.12 0.22
N ASP A 29 9.89 -9.37 0.67
CA ASP A 29 9.27 -10.45 -0.08
C ASP A 29 7.74 -10.46 0.09
N ASP A 30 7.04 -11.05 -0.88
CA ASP A 30 5.57 -11.11 -0.92
C ASP A 30 4.95 -11.75 0.34
N GLY A 31 5.63 -12.74 0.94
CA GLY A 31 5.16 -13.44 2.13
C GLY A 31 5.23 -12.57 3.38
N THR A 32 6.33 -11.84 3.56
CA THR A 32 6.50 -10.87 4.64
C THR A 32 5.52 -9.71 4.49
N LEU A 33 5.39 -9.17 3.27
CA LEU A 33 4.42 -8.12 2.96
C LEU A 33 3.00 -8.55 3.35
N TRP A 34 2.57 -9.74 2.91
CA TRP A 34 1.23 -10.24 3.22
C TRP A 34 1.02 -10.45 4.71
N SER A 35 2.02 -11.01 5.41
CA SER A 35 1.93 -11.28 6.85
C SER A 35 1.78 -9.98 7.65
N ASN A 36 2.57 -8.95 7.32
CA ASN A 36 2.49 -7.65 7.98
C ASN A 36 1.19 -6.90 7.62
N TYR A 37 0.78 -6.96 6.35
CA TYR A 37 -0.50 -6.42 5.88
C TYR A 37 -1.67 -7.01 6.66
N LEU A 38 -1.69 -8.34 6.85
CA LEU A 38 -2.73 -9.03 7.63
C LEU A 38 -2.70 -8.61 9.10
N ALA A 39 -1.52 -8.50 9.71
CA ALA A 39 -1.37 -8.08 11.11
C ALA A 39 -1.91 -6.67 11.37
N LEU A 40 -1.84 -5.78 10.37
CA LEU A 40 -2.34 -4.41 10.43
C LEU A 40 -3.82 -4.27 9.99
N GLY A 41 -4.54 -5.39 9.81
CA GLY A 41 -5.97 -5.39 9.50
C GLY A 41 -6.30 -5.45 8.01
N GLY A 42 -5.31 -5.75 7.17
CA GLY A 42 -5.51 -6.10 5.77
C GLY A 42 -6.40 -7.34 5.61
N THR A 43 -7.28 -7.33 4.61
CA THR A 43 -8.36 -8.33 4.49
C THR A 43 -8.23 -9.28 3.30
N ARG A 44 -7.22 -9.07 2.46
CA ARG A 44 -6.94 -9.89 1.27
C ARG A 44 -6.04 -11.07 1.61
N GLY A 45 -6.28 -12.20 0.95
CA GLY A 45 -5.27 -13.28 0.87
C GLY A 45 -4.08 -12.87 -0.02
N PRO A 46 -3.01 -13.68 -0.06
CA PRO A 46 -1.79 -13.38 -0.82
C PRO A 46 -2.05 -13.05 -2.30
N ASP A 47 -2.87 -13.86 -2.97
CA ASP A 47 -3.22 -13.64 -4.38
C ASP A 47 -4.02 -12.35 -4.58
N GLY A 48 -4.91 -12.03 -3.65
CA GLY A 48 -5.73 -10.81 -3.70
C GLY A 48 -4.90 -9.55 -3.46
N LEU A 49 -3.91 -9.61 -2.56
CA LEU A 49 -2.96 -8.51 -2.36
C LEU A 49 -2.09 -8.32 -3.60
N SER A 50 -1.62 -9.41 -4.20
CA SER A 50 -0.85 -9.37 -5.45
C SER A 50 -1.67 -8.77 -6.59
N ALA A 51 -2.95 -9.14 -6.71
CA ALA A 51 -3.86 -8.59 -7.71
C ALA A 51 -4.14 -7.09 -7.51
N LEU A 52 -4.20 -6.61 -6.26
CA LEU A 52 -4.26 -5.17 -5.97
C LEU A 52 -3.01 -4.45 -6.49
N LEU A 53 -1.82 -4.98 -6.20
CA LEU A 53 -0.54 -4.38 -6.59
C LEU A 53 -0.28 -4.44 -8.10
N ARG A 54 -0.86 -5.42 -8.80
CA ARG A 54 -0.89 -5.47 -10.28
C ARG A 54 -1.94 -4.55 -10.91
N GLY A 55 -2.75 -3.86 -10.11
CA GLY A 55 -3.84 -3.00 -10.59
C GLY A 55 -5.03 -3.77 -11.19
N GLU A 56 -5.12 -5.08 -10.98
CA GLU A 56 -6.21 -5.93 -11.48
C GLU A 56 -7.52 -5.70 -10.69
N HIS A 57 -7.41 -5.15 -9.49
CA HIS A 57 -8.54 -4.80 -8.64
C HIS A 57 -8.50 -3.33 -8.20
N PRO A 58 -9.68 -2.70 -8.06
CA PRO A 58 -9.76 -1.36 -7.49
C PRO A 58 -9.25 -1.38 -6.05
N MET A 59 -8.42 -0.40 -5.72
CA MET A 59 -7.86 -0.22 -4.38
C MET A 59 -8.71 0.76 -3.59
N SER A 60 -9.04 0.39 -2.35
CA SER A 60 -9.65 1.29 -1.38
C SER A 60 -8.60 2.12 -0.63
N ALA A 61 -9.02 3.22 -0.03
CA ALA A 61 -8.14 4.03 0.81
C ALA A 61 -7.58 3.24 2.01
N LEU A 62 -8.36 2.31 2.57
CA LEU A 62 -7.94 1.41 3.65
C LEU A 62 -6.83 0.46 3.16
N GLU A 63 -7.04 -0.23 2.04
CA GLU A 63 -6.05 -1.16 1.49
C GLU A 63 -4.73 -0.43 1.21
N HIS A 64 -4.79 0.75 0.59
CA HIS A 64 -3.62 1.59 0.38
C HIS A 64 -2.92 1.94 1.71
N ASN A 65 -3.68 2.47 2.68
CA ASN A 65 -3.10 2.91 3.96
C ASN A 65 -2.45 1.78 4.75
N VAL A 66 -3.00 0.57 4.71
CA VAL A 66 -2.41 -0.58 5.39
C VAL A 66 -1.08 -0.98 4.72
N ILE A 67 -1.02 -1.00 3.39
CA ILE A 67 0.24 -1.30 2.68
C ILE A 67 1.27 -0.20 2.92
N ALA A 68 0.86 1.07 2.87
CA ALA A 68 1.73 2.21 3.20
C ALA A 68 2.27 2.12 4.64
N GLN A 69 1.43 1.71 5.60
CA GLN A 69 1.86 1.49 6.99
C GLN A 69 2.95 0.41 7.09
N VAL A 70 2.78 -0.74 6.42
CA VAL A 70 3.81 -1.82 6.39
C VAL A 70 5.15 -1.27 5.89
N LEU A 71 5.11 -0.49 4.80
CA LEU A 71 6.31 0.08 4.19
C LEU A 71 6.97 1.12 5.12
N ASN A 72 6.18 2.00 5.73
CA ASN A 72 6.68 3.02 6.64
C ASN A 72 7.31 2.43 7.91
N GLU A 73 6.71 1.38 8.49
CA GLU A 73 7.32 0.63 9.60
C GLU A 73 8.64 -0.02 9.17
N THR A 74 8.68 -0.59 7.96
CA THR A 74 9.89 -1.21 7.41
C THR A 74 11.02 -0.18 7.22
N PHE A 75 10.72 1.01 6.69
CA PHE A 75 11.71 2.07 6.54
C PHE A 75 12.20 2.61 7.88
N LEU A 76 11.31 2.74 8.86
CA LEU A 76 11.69 3.14 10.22
C LEU A 76 12.68 2.14 10.83
N ASP A 77 12.42 0.84 10.71
CA ASP A 77 13.30 -0.23 11.21
C ASP A 77 14.66 -0.25 10.49
N GLN A 78 14.68 0.11 9.20
CA GLN A 78 15.91 0.24 8.40
C GLN A 78 16.67 1.55 8.64
N GLY A 79 16.09 2.52 9.36
CA GLY A 79 16.64 3.87 9.49
C GLY A 79 16.64 4.67 8.18
N ALA A 80 15.73 4.34 7.25
CA ALA A 80 15.57 5.00 5.96
C ALA A 80 14.49 6.10 6.02
N ASP A 81 14.68 7.18 5.25
CA ASP A 81 13.77 8.34 5.20
C ASP A 81 13.01 8.40 3.84
N ASN A 82 12.26 7.33 3.54
CA ASN A 82 11.47 7.21 2.30
C ASN A 82 9.99 6.97 2.61
N PRO A 83 9.29 7.88 3.31
CA PRO A 83 7.90 7.66 3.70
C PRO A 83 7.00 7.50 2.47
N VAL A 84 6.16 6.48 2.50
CA VAL A 84 5.07 6.28 1.56
C VAL A 84 3.87 7.11 2.04
N PRO A 85 3.33 8.02 1.21
CA PRO A 85 2.19 8.84 1.58
C PRO A 85 0.95 7.98 1.85
N TYR A 86 0.11 8.40 2.79
CA TYR A 86 -1.22 7.83 2.97
C TYR A 86 -2.20 8.34 1.92
N ALA A 87 -3.35 7.67 1.81
CA ALA A 87 -4.31 7.90 0.74
C ALA A 87 -4.77 9.36 0.66
N ASP A 88 -4.92 10.06 1.78
CA ASP A 88 -5.34 11.46 1.86
C ASP A 88 -4.24 12.48 1.51
N GLU A 89 -2.99 12.04 1.53
CA GLU A 89 -1.80 12.79 1.11
C GLU A 89 -1.49 12.60 -0.38
N LEU A 90 -2.08 11.58 -1.02
CA LEU A 90 -1.95 11.39 -2.46
C LEU A 90 -2.46 12.63 -3.22
N PRO A 91 -1.69 13.11 -4.23
CA PRO A 91 -2.10 14.19 -5.12
C PRO A 91 -3.54 14.03 -5.63
N ARG A 92 -4.28 15.13 -5.61
CA ARG A 92 -5.54 15.24 -6.34
C ARG A 92 -5.22 15.83 -7.70
N SER A 93 -5.55 15.09 -8.76
CA SER A 93 -5.49 15.60 -10.14
C SER A 93 -6.37 16.83 -10.33
#